data_AF-A0A1M4YXB3-F1
#
_entry.id   AF-A0A1M4YXB3-F1
#
_cell.length_a   1.000
_cell.length_b   1.000
_cell.length_c   1.000
_cell.angle_alpha   90.00
_cell.angle_beta   90.00
_cell.angle_gamma   90.00
#
_symmetry.space_group_name_H-M   'P 1'
#
loop_
_entity.id
_entity.type
_entity.pdbx_description
1 polymer ?
#
loop_
_entity_poly.entity_id
_entity_poly.type
_entity_poly.pdbx_seq_one_letter_code
_entity_poly.pdbx_strand_id
1 'polypeptide(L)'
;MKIFIFCSFMILVSSCGEPDCNNVKKAYYPEDYNLIVEEASIDNTWIKVRGSVPITNKKSNIMVHNNWIDDLNEVEVGDTIIKRKGNLELAVHKKDTIIRHDWYCRGKVYK
;
A
#
# COMPACT_ATOMS: atom_id res chain seq x y z
N MET A 1 30.31 -1.67 -46.51
CA MET A 1 29.31 -2.41 -45.71
C MET A 1 29.92 -2.77 -44.34
N LYS A 2 30.17 -1.79 -43.46
CA LYS A 2 30.83 -2.03 -42.15
C LYS A 2 30.31 -1.15 -40.99
N ILE A 3 29.26 -0.34 -41.23
CA ILE A 3 28.75 0.63 -40.26
C ILE A 3 27.46 0.18 -39.55
N PHE A 4 26.78 -0.86 -40.05
CA PHE A 4 25.49 -1.29 -39.49
C PHE A 4 25.57 -2.22 -38.26
N ILE A 5 26.77 -2.65 -37.85
CA ILE A 5 26.94 -3.62 -36.74
C ILE A 5 27.06 -2.92 -35.37
N PHE A 6 27.28 -1.60 -35.34
CA PHE A 6 27.52 -0.90 -34.06
C PHE A 6 26.23 -0.45 -33.36
N CYS A 7 25.12 -0.25 -34.07
CA CYS A 7 23.85 0.16 -33.45
C CYS A 7 23.08 -0.98 -32.77
N SER A 8 23.44 -2.25 -33.02
CA SER A 8 22.72 -3.40 -32.47
C SER A 8 23.12 -3.76 -31.03
N PHE A 9 24.19 -3.17 -30.49
CA PHE A 9 24.70 -3.50 -29.16
C PHE A 9 24.14 -2.60 -28.04
N MET A 10 23.41 -1.53 -28.38
CA MET A 10 22.91 -0.56 -27.39
C MET A 10 21.51 -0.89 -26.83
N ILE A 11 20.86 -1.95 -27.31
CA ILE A 11 19.45 -2.27 -26.97
C ILE A 11 19.35 -3.26 -25.78
N LEU A 12 20.47 -3.76 -25.22
CA LEU A 12 20.44 -4.90 -24.29
C LEU A 12 20.55 -4.56 -22.79
N VAL A 13 20.58 -3.28 -22.37
CA VAL A 13 20.82 -2.94 -20.95
C VAL A 13 19.75 -2.09 -20.25
N SER A 14 18.61 -1.83 -20.88
CA SER A 14 17.48 -1.22 -20.17
C SER A 14 16.59 -2.28 -19.50
N SER A 15 17.18 -3.13 -18.65
CA SER A 15 16.37 -3.92 -17.70
C SER A 15 16.05 -3.00 -16.53
N CYS A 16 14.80 -2.54 -16.42
CA CYS A 16 14.33 -1.92 -15.18
C CYS A 16 14.55 -2.92 -14.05
N GLY A 17 15.52 -2.64 -13.18
CA GLY A 17 15.79 -3.45 -12.01
C GLY A 17 14.54 -3.56 -11.15
N GLU A 18 14.29 -4.75 -10.64
CA GLU A 18 13.21 -5.05 -9.73
C GLU A 18 13.35 -4.18 -8.45
N PRO A 19 12.33 -3.41 -8.02
CA PRO A 19 12.45 -2.52 -6.85
C PRO A 19 12.82 -3.29 -5.57
N ASP A 20 13.75 -2.74 -4.76
CA ASP A 20 14.15 -3.33 -3.49
C ASP A 20 13.07 -3.10 -2.42
N CYS A 21 12.37 -4.18 -2.02
CA CYS A 21 11.33 -4.15 -1.00
C CYS A 21 11.78 -3.53 0.34
N ASN A 22 13.07 -3.65 0.71
CA ASN A 22 13.60 -3.01 1.93
C ASN A 22 13.69 -1.50 1.82
N ASN A 23 13.84 -0.97 0.61
CA ASN A 23 13.79 0.46 0.35
C ASN A 23 12.35 0.93 0.16
N VAL A 24 11.52 0.18 -0.57
CA VAL A 24 10.09 0.52 -0.78
C VAL A 24 9.36 0.64 0.56
N LYS A 25 9.54 -0.32 1.48
CA LYS A 25 8.86 -0.30 2.79
C LYS A 25 9.16 0.94 3.62
N LYS A 26 10.32 1.59 3.39
CA LYS A 26 10.70 2.82 4.11
C LYS A 26 9.75 3.97 3.85
N ALA A 27 9.08 4.01 2.70
CA ALA A 27 8.08 5.02 2.41
C ALA A 27 6.84 4.91 3.31
N TYR A 28 6.56 3.72 3.85
CA TYR A 28 5.36 3.49 4.67
C TYR A 28 5.61 3.65 6.16
N TYR A 29 6.84 3.56 6.67
CA TYR A 29 7.10 3.76 8.11
C TYR A 29 6.68 5.15 8.64
N PRO A 30 6.87 6.27 7.92
CA PRO A 30 6.45 7.60 8.40
C PRO A 30 4.94 7.78 8.52
N GLU A 31 4.15 6.98 7.78
CA GLU A 31 2.70 7.11 7.67
C GLU A 31 1.98 6.75 8.98
N ASP A 32 0.91 7.48 9.29
CA ASP A 32 0.03 7.25 10.42
C ASP A 32 -1.43 7.38 9.97
N TYR A 33 -2.19 6.31 10.09
CA TYR A 33 -3.60 6.24 9.69
C TYR A 33 -4.46 5.99 10.93
N ASN A 34 -5.52 6.77 11.03
CA ASN A 34 -6.59 6.59 11.99
C ASN A 34 -7.86 7.23 11.39
N LEU A 35 -8.58 6.45 10.59
CA LEU A 35 -9.65 6.94 9.72
C LEU A 35 -10.88 6.06 9.81
N ILE A 36 -12.04 6.64 10.14
CA ILE A 36 -13.35 5.99 10.06
C ILE A 36 -13.78 6.00 8.58
N VAL A 37 -14.08 4.83 8.04
CA VAL A 37 -14.40 4.63 6.63
C VAL A 37 -15.79 5.18 6.30
N GLU A 38 -15.85 6.03 5.28
CA GLU A 38 -17.10 6.54 4.70
C GLU A 38 -17.28 6.09 3.25
N GLU A 39 -16.17 5.98 2.51
CA GLU A 39 -16.11 5.41 1.16
C GLU A 39 -14.83 4.57 1.04
N ALA A 40 -14.93 3.37 0.46
CA ALA A 40 -13.79 2.50 0.19
C ALA A 40 -13.83 1.95 -1.24
N SER A 41 -12.67 1.99 -1.90
CA SER A 41 -12.41 1.35 -3.19
C SER A 41 -11.05 0.67 -3.09
N ILE A 42 -11.08 -0.64 -2.89
CA ILE A 42 -9.88 -1.46 -2.69
C ILE A 42 -9.81 -2.45 -3.85
N ASP A 43 -8.66 -2.50 -4.49
CA ASP A 43 -8.34 -3.46 -5.55
C ASP A 43 -6.93 -4.03 -5.33
N ASN A 44 -6.51 -4.95 -6.21
CA ASN A 44 -5.19 -5.59 -6.11
C ASN A 44 -4.01 -4.60 -6.24
N THR A 45 -4.25 -3.35 -6.65
CA THR A 45 -3.24 -2.33 -6.88
C THR A 45 -3.30 -1.21 -5.85
N TRP A 46 -4.50 -0.83 -5.41
CA TRP A 46 -4.73 0.37 -4.62
C TRP A 46 -5.67 0.15 -3.44
N ILE A 47 -5.34 0.78 -2.30
CA ILE A 47 -6.26 1.06 -1.21
C ILE A 47 -6.64 2.53 -1.31
N LYS A 48 -7.90 2.81 -1.65
CA LYS A 48 -8.46 4.17 -1.69
C LYS A 48 -9.60 4.26 -0.68
N VAL A 49 -9.39 5.02 0.38
CA VAL A 49 -10.39 5.19 1.44
C VAL A 49 -10.57 6.66 1.73
N ARG A 50 -11.82 7.11 1.83
CA ARG A 50 -12.18 8.44 2.33
C ARG A 50 -12.99 8.28 3.61
N GLY A 51 -12.81 9.24 4.49
CA GLY A 51 -13.37 9.13 5.83
C GLY A 51 -13.12 10.32 6.71
N SER A 52 -13.31 10.13 8.00
CA SER A 52 -13.08 11.14 9.03
C SER A 52 -12.15 10.65 10.13
N VAL A 53 -11.30 11.54 10.62
CA VAL A 53 -10.41 11.24 11.75
C VAL A 53 -11.24 11.26 13.05
N PRO A 54 -11.27 10.17 13.86
CA PRO A 54 -12.23 10.02 14.97
C PRO A 54 -12.23 11.18 15.98
N ILE A 55 -11.06 11.74 16.30
CA ILE A 55 -10.93 12.76 17.35
C ILE A 55 -11.36 14.14 16.85
N THR A 56 -11.10 14.44 15.58
CA THR A 56 -11.26 15.81 15.04
C THR A 56 -12.47 15.94 14.11
N ASN A 57 -13.06 14.83 13.70
CA ASN A 57 -14.08 14.72 12.65
C ASN A 57 -13.67 15.38 11.31
N LYS A 58 -12.39 15.72 11.12
CA LYS A 58 -11.89 16.27 9.86
C LYS A 58 -11.87 15.17 8.81
N LYS A 59 -12.32 15.52 7.60
CA LYS A 59 -12.24 14.65 6.44
C LYS A 59 -10.78 14.42 6.05
N SER A 60 -10.46 13.18 5.73
CA SER A 60 -9.14 12.77 5.25
C SER A 60 -9.29 11.59 4.27
N ASN A 61 -8.19 11.19 3.66
CA ASN A 61 -8.16 10.07 2.73
C ASN A 61 -6.85 9.28 2.83
N ILE A 62 -6.92 8.01 2.47
CA ILE A 62 -5.79 7.11 2.27
C ILE A 62 -5.79 6.74 0.78
N MET A 63 -4.65 6.91 0.11
CA MET A 63 -4.44 6.46 -1.27
C MET A 63 -3.03 5.89 -1.38
N VAL A 64 -2.92 4.57 -1.28
CA VAL A 64 -1.63 3.86 -1.28
C VAL A 64 -1.70 2.58 -2.11
N HIS A 65 -0.55 2.08 -2.53
CA HIS A 65 -0.49 0.76 -3.16
C HIS A 65 -0.96 -0.32 -2.19
N ASN A 66 -1.72 -1.28 -2.71
CA ASN A 66 -2.20 -2.39 -1.89
C ASN A 66 -1.09 -3.41 -1.69
N ASN A 67 -0.43 -3.29 -0.53
CA ASN A 67 0.55 -4.25 -0.03
C ASN A 67 0.06 -4.95 1.23
N TRP A 68 -1.25 -4.93 1.52
CA TRP A 68 -1.79 -5.39 2.80
C TRP A 68 -3.02 -6.28 2.65
N ILE A 69 -4.06 -5.79 1.98
CA ILE A 69 -5.40 -6.36 2.05
C ILE A 69 -5.60 -7.31 0.88
N ASP A 70 -5.72 -8.60 1.17
CA ASP A 70 -5.98 -9.64 0.17
C ASP A 70 -7.49 -9.79 -0.11
N ASP A 71 -8.35 -9.71 0.92
CA ASP A 71 -9.80 -9.70 0.75
C ASP A 71 -10.31 -8.27 0.49
N LEU A 72 -10.60 -7.98 -0.78
CA LEU A 72 -10.98 -6.66 -1.25
C LEU A 72 -12.32 -6.15 -0.68
N ASN A 73 -13.14 -7.03 -0.10
CA ASN A 73 -14.42 -6.66 0.52
C ASN A 73 -14.32 -6.54 2.06
N GLU A 74 -13.14 -6.71 2.64
CA GLU A 74 -12.97 -6.74 4.09
C GLU A 74 -13.25 -5.40 4.77
N VAL A 75 -13.09 -4.27 4.06
CA VAL A 75 -13.27 -2.93 4.62
C VAL A 75 -14.67 -2.41 4.30
N GLU A 76 -15.45 -2.12 5.34
CA GLU A 76 -16.82 -1.62 5.21
C GLU A 76 -16.99 -0.20 5.77
N VAL A 77 -18.07 0.48 5.39
CA VAL A 77 -18.43 1.78 5.95
C VAL A 77 -18.65 1.66 7.46
N GLY A 78 -18.02 2.54 8.23
CA GLY A 78 -18.05 2.54 9.69
C GLY A 78 -16.88 1.81 10.35
N ASP A 79 -16.12 0.99 9.62
CA ASP A 79 -14.86 0.43 10.12
C ASP A 79 -13.83 1.54 10.34
N THR A 80 -12.79 1.25 11.15
CA THR A 80 -11.67 2.17 11.32
C THR A 80 -10.37 1.53 10.81
N ILE A 81 -9.71 2.18 9.85
CA ILE A 81 -8.37 1.80 9.41
C ILE A 81 -7.34 2.47 10.33
N ILE A 82 -6.46 1.64 10.91
CA ILE A 82 -5.39 2.07 11.80
C ILE A 82 -4.04 1.56 11.28
N LYS A 83 -3.06 2.45 11.18
CA LYS A 83 -1.65 2.12 10.93
C LYS A 83 -0.80 3.09 11.73
N ARG A 84 0.12 2.61 12.56
CA ARG A 84 0.96 3.48 13.39
C ARG A 84 2.25 3.86 12.68
N LYS A 85 2.73 5.08 12.94
CA LYS A 85 4.08 5.49 12.56
C LYS A 85 5.13 4.55 13.14
N GLY A 86 6.11 4.17 12.33
CA GLY A 86 7.17 3.23 12.67
C GLY A 86 6.77 1.75 12.55
N ASN A 87 5.51 1.44 12.24
CA ASN A 87 5.03 0.08 12.01
C ASN A 87 4.51 -0.06 10.56
N LEU A 88 4.66 -1.26 10.00
CA LEU A 88 4.09 -1.63 8.72
C LEU A 88 2.69 -2.23 8.86
N GLU A 89 2.31 -2.82 9.99
CA GLU A 89 0.99 -3.43 10.18
C GLU A 89 -0.14 -2.42 9.90
N LEU A 90 -1.12 -2.85 9.10
CA LEU A 90 -2.39 -2.15 8.89
C LEU A 90 -3.50 -2.97 9.56
N ALA A 91 -4.30 -2.33 10.39
CA ALA A 91 -5.40 -2.95 11.11
C ALA A 91 -6.73 -2.36 10.66
N VAL A 92 -7.72 -3.23 10.46
CA VAL A 92 -9.12 -2.88 10.23
C VAL A 92 -9.87 -3.20 11.52
N HIS A 93 -10.28 -2.15 12.22
CA HIS A 93 -11.07 -2.26 13.44
C HIS A 93 -12.55 -2.29 13.05
N LYS A 94 -13.17 -3.45 13.24
CA LYS A 94 -14.60 -3.68 13.09
C LYS A 94 -15.30 -3.48 14.43
N LYS A 95 -16.63 -3.56 14.43
CA LYS A 95 -17.45 -3.39 15.65
C LYS A 95 -17.09 -4.38 16.76
N ASP A 96 -16.79 -5.62 16.40
CA ASP A 96 -16.60 -6.75 17.32
C ASP A 96 -15.23 -7.43 17.19
N THR A 97 -14.47 -7.11 16.14
CA THR A 97 -13.24 -7.79 15.77
C THR A 97 -12.18 -6.83 15.24
N ILE A 98 -10.92 -7.26 15.27
CA ILE A 98 -9.81 -6.53 14.65
C ILE A 98 -9.13 -7.48 13.69
N ILE A 99 -9.02 -7.06 12.43
CA ILE A 99 -8.28 -7.77 11.40
C ILE A 99 -6.94 -7.07 11.21
N ARG A 100 -5.86 -7.85 11.10
CA ARG A 100 -4.49 -7.34 10.99
C ARG A 100 -3.83 -7.88 9.74
N HIS A 101 -3.28 -6.97 8.95
CA HIS A 101 -2.54 -7.27 7.73
C HIS A 101 -1.08 -6.91 7.92
N ASP A 102 -0.22 -7.88 7.64
CA ASP A 102 1.20 -7.60 7.46
C ASP A 102 1.43 -6.93 6.09
N TRP A 103 2.55 -6.21 5.94
CA TRP A 103 2.93 -5.65 4.64
C TRP A 103 3.64 -6.69 3.77
N TYR A 104 3.18 -6.85 2.53
CA TYR A 104 3.69 -7.81 1.57
C TYR A 104 4.43 -7.13 0.42
N CYS A 105 5.57 -7.71 0.04
CA CYS A 105 6.24 -7.38 -1.20
C CYS A 105 6.82 -8.65 -1.81
N ARG A 106 6.47 -8.92 -3.07
CA ARG A 106 6.86 -10.13 -3.79
C ARG A 106 6.56 -11.43 -3.02
N GLY A 107 5.36 -11.51 -2.45
CA GLY A 107 4.91 -12.68 -1.68
C GLY A 107 5.67 -12.90 -0.36
N LYS A 108 6.49 -11.92 0.08
CA LYS A 108 7.17 -11.96 1.38
C LYS A 108 6.54 -10.97 2.33
N VAL A 109 6.30 -11.45 3.55
CA VAL A 109 5.83 -10.68 4.70
C VAL A 109 6.97 -9.85 5.28
N TYR A 110 6.67 -8.60 5.64
CA TYR A 110 7.55 -7.72 6.43
C TYR A 110 6.81 -7.26 7.69
N LYS A 111 7.47 -7.41 8.84
CA LYS A 111 7.01 -6.93 10.15
C LYS A 111 7.98 -5.86 10.67
#